data_AF-A0A2V9IY09-F1
#
_entry.id   AF-A0A2V9IY09-F1
#
_cell.length_a   1.000
_cell.length_b   1.000
_cell.length_c   1.000
_cell.angle_alpha   90.00
_cell.angle_beta   90.00
_cell.angle_gamma   90.00
#
_symmetry.space_group_name_H-M   'P 1'
#
loop_
_entity.id
_entity.type
_entity.pdbx_description
1 polymer ?
#
loop_
_entity_poly.entity_id
_entity_poly.type
_entity_poly.pdbx_seq_one_letter_code
_entity_poly.pdbx_strand_id
1 'polypeptide(L)'
;MKIQRISDPQVSPDGKWIAYVQTSVDLEADRKATHIWLIATAGGEARQLTQGEGSDSRPRWSPDGQSLAFVSTRGGKSQVWILPLNGGEARQLTSISTEADGVVWAAKSDNLLFTSSVYPDCADEECNRKRLEAEKSKVKARLIHELLFRHWMDWRDDKYTHLFVVSARGGAPRDLTPGAFDSPTFFLGAPDGYAISPDITTCIWSPLTAGKPGTSHRTIPARTPRRNILPMAVTLPIHPRPATAMNRTSFACASTTGRRARSRMSRRDLTSG
;
A
#
# COMPACT_ATOMS: atom_id res chain seq x y z
N MET A 1 -14.72 -33.67 -14.51
CA MET A 1 -13.68 -33.99 -13.49
C MET A 1 -13.84 -33.01 -12.33
N LYS A 2 -14.26 -33.45 -11.13
CA LYS A 2 -14.51 -32.58 -9.96
C LYS A 2 -13.26 -32.44 -9.09
N ILE A 3 -12.15 -31.94 -9.66
CA ILE A 3 -10.94 -31.69 -8.87
C ILE A 3 -11.09 -30.34 -8.15
N GLN A 4 -10.88 -30.37 -6.84
CA GLN A 4 -10.77 -29.17 -6.01
C GLN A 4 -9.32 -28.74 -5.96
N ARG A 5 -9.04 -27.48 -6.27
CA ARG A 5 -7.67 -26.94 -6.21
C ARG A 5 -7.46 -26.23 -4.88
N ILE A 6 -6.49 -26.68 -4.11
CA ILE A 6 -6.10 -26.09 -2.83
C ILE A 6 -4.87 -25.20 -3.04
N SER A 7 -4.82 -24.05 -2.39
CA SER A 7 -3.69 -23.11 -2.44
C SER A 7 -3.60 -22.23 -1.19
N ASP A 8 -2.45 -21.56 -1.01
CA ASP A 8 -2.15 -20.58 0.04
C ASP A 8 -2.58 -21.01 1.47
N PRO A 9 -2.05 -22.12 2.00
CA PRO A 9 -2.30 -22.54 3.38
C PRO A 9 -1.59 -21.63 4.38
N GLN A 10 -2.32 -21.20 5.42
CA GLN A 10 -1.88 -20.21 6.40
C GLN A 10 -2.22 -20.70 7.81
N VAL A 11 -1.18 -20.99 8.59
CA VAL A 11 -1.31 -21.46 9.96
C VAL A 11 -1.68 -20.28 10.87
N SER A 12 -2.60 -20.50 11.81
CA SER A 12 -2.99 -19.51 12.80
C SER A 12 -1.85 -19.18 13.77
N PRO A 13 -1.84 -18.00 14.41
CA PRO A 13 -0.80 -17.63 15.37
C PRO A 13 -0.66 -18.59 16.55
N ASP A 14 -1.76 -19.24 16.96
CA ASP A 14 -1.78 -20.24 18.03
C ASP A 14 -1.45 -21.66 17.55
N GLY A 15 -1.21 -21.86 16.25
CA GLY A 15 -0.83 -23.14 15.66
C GLY A 15 -1.96 -24.19 15.60
N LYS A 16 -3.21 -23.82 15.90
CA LYS A 16 -4.33 -24.78 15.96
C LYS A 16 -5.12 -24.90 14.66
N TRP A 17 -5.04 -23.92 13.80
CA TRP A 17 -5.87 -23.82 12.60
C TRP A 17 -5.04 -23.55 11.35
N ILE A 18 -5.54 -24.03 10.22
CA ILE A 18 -5.02 -23.72 8.89
C ILE A 18 -6.16 -23.11 8.10
N ALA A 19 -6.02 -21.84 7.73
CA ALA A 19 -6.86 -21.20 6.72
C ALA A 19 -6.26 -21.46 5.35
N TYR A 20 -7.04 -21.86 4.36
CA TYR A 20 -6.54 -22.12 3.02
C TYR A 20 -7.58 -21.76 1.96
N VAL A 21 -7.13 -21.59 0.73
CA VAL A 21 -7.99 -21.28 -0.42
C VAL A 21 -8.36 -22.57 -1.14
N GLN A 22 -9.65 -22.75 -1.42
CA GLN A 22 -10.17 -23.83 -2.24
C GLN A 22 -10.90 -23.26 -3.45
N THR A 23 -10.49 -23.65 -4.65
CA THR A 23 -11.20 -23.37 -5.89
C THR A 23 -11.95 -24.62 -6.34
N SER A 24 -13.27 -24.50 -6.49
CA SER A 24 -14.13 -25.45 -7.17
C SER A 24 -14.42 -24.99 -8.60
N VAL A 25 -14.56 -25.95 -9.52
CA VAL A 25 -14.87 -25.70 -10.93
C VAL A 25 -16.18 -26.40 -11.27
N ASP A 26 -17.14 -25.62 -11.74
CA ASP A 26 -18.38 -26.07 -12.36
C ASP A 26 -18.25 -25.91 -13.87
N LEU A 27 -18.09 -27.05 -14.56
CA LEU A 27 -17.90 -27.09 -16.00
C LEU A 27 -19.20 -26.84 -16.78
N GLU A 28 -20.35 -27.20 -16.21
CA GLU A 28 -21.65 -27.04 -16.87
C GLU A 28 -22.08 -25.58 -16.83
N ALA A 29 -21.84 -24.91 -15.70
CA ALA A 29 -22.14 -23.50 -15.53
C ALA A 29 -21.05 -22.56 -16.09
N ASP A 30 -19.91 -23.09 -16.57
CA ASP A 30 -18.69 -22.36 -16.93
C ASP A 30 -18.24 -21.37 -15.84
N ARG A 31 -18.21 -21.85 -14.60
CA ARG A 31 -17.92 -21.03 -13.42
C ARG A 31 -16.85 -21.66 -12.54
N LYS A 32 -16.07 -20.79 -11.89
CA LYS A 32 -15.18 -21.15 -10.79
C LYS A 32 -15.63 -20.42 -9.53
N ALA A 33 -15.62 -21.11 -8.40
CA ALA A 33 -15.86 -20.51 -7.10
C ALA A 33 -14.60 -20.69 -6.25
N THR A 34 -14.12 -19.61 -5.65
CA THR A 34 -12.91 -19.65 -4.82
C THR A 34 -13.25 -19.10 -3.45
N HIS A 35 -13.09 -19.93 -2.44
CA HIS A 35 -13.49 -19.62 -1.07
C HIS A 35 -12.37 -19.96 -0.08
N ILE A 36 -12.47 -19.37 1.09
CA ILE A 36 -11.56 -19.64 2.20
C ILE A 36 -12.17 -20.72 3.08
N TRP A 37 -11.35 -21.70 3.42
CA TRP A 37 -11.69 -22.83 4.26
C TRP A 37 -10.79 -22.87 5.47
N LEU A 38 -11.25 -23.53 6.53
CA LEU A 38 -10.53 -23.71 7.78
C LEU A 38 -10.51 -25.19 8.17
N ILE A 39 -9.35 -25.68 8.56
CA ILE A 39 -9.17 -27.02 9.13
C ILE A 39 -8.28 -26.95 10.37
N ALA A 40 -8.46 -27.85 11.33
CA ALA A 40 -7.55 -27.97 12.46
C ALA A 40 -6.18 -28.50 12.00
N THR A 41 -5.08 -28.04 12.62
CA THR A 41 -3.73 -28.54 12.31
C THR A 41 -3.55 -30.01 12.67
N ALA A 42 -4.32 -30.51 13.64
CA ALA A 42 -4.39 -31.93 13.98
C ALA A 42 -5.14 -32.78 12.94
N GLY A 43 -5.73 -32.17 11.91
CA GLY A 43 -6.62 -32.81 10.95
C GLY A 43 -8.07 -32.82 11.40
N GLY A 44 -8.94 -33.39 10.56
CA GLY A 44 -10.38 -33.45 10.78
C GLY A 44 -11.18 -32.91 9.60
N GLU A 45 -12.44 -32.55 9.85
CA GLU A 45 -13.32 -31.99 8.83
C GLU A 45 -13.02 -30.51 8.60
N ALA A 46 -12.89 -30.11 7.34
CA ALA A 46 -12.71 -28.72 6.97
C ALA A 46 -14.06 -28.00 6.93
N ARG A 47 -14.11 -26.77 7.44
CA ARG A 47 -15.28 -25.89 7.38
C ARG A 47 -15.05 -24.72 6.44
N GLN A 48 -16.05 -24.39 5.63
CA GLN A 48 -16.01 -23.23 4.76
C GLN A 48 -16.23 -21.94 5.59
N LEU A 49 -15.35 -20.94 5.42
CA LEU A 49 -15.44 -19.64 6.10
C LEU A 49 -16.15 -18.58 5.27
N THR A 50 -15.99 -18.62 3.95
CA THR A 50 -16.57 -17.63 3.04
C THR A 50 -17.43 -18.27 1.98
N GLN A 51 -18.50 -17.57 1.57
CA GLN A 51 -19.48 -17.99 0.58
C GLN A 51 -19.90 -16.79 -0.27
N GLY A 52 -20.63 -17.05 -1.36
CA GLY A 52 -21.24 -16.04 -2.22
C GLY A 52 -20.60 -15.91 -3.60
N GLU A 53 -21.08 -14.93 -4.37
CA GLU A 53 -20.57 -14.65 -5.70
C GLU A 53 -19.29 -13.80 -5.61
N GLY A 54 -18.16 -14.38 -5.99
CA GLY A 54 -16.85 -13.74 -5.91
C GLY A 54 -15.71 -14.73 -5.76
N SER A 55 -14.48 -14.23 -5.84
CA SER A 55 -13.27 -15.01 -5.59
C SER A 55 -12.61 -14.46 -4.33
N ASP A 56 -12.57 -15.28 -3.27
CA ASP A 56 -11.89 -14.98 -2.02
C ASP A 56 -10.50 -15.61 -2.00
N SER A 57 -9.46 -14.84 -1.74
CA SER A 57 -8.07 -15.31 -1.81
C SER A 57 -7.17 -14.58 -0.82
N ARG A 58 -5.92 -15.03 -0.71
CA ARG A 58 -4.89 -14.45 0.17
C ARG A 58 -5.32 -14.31 1.64
N PRO A 59 -5.78 -15.38 2.31
CA PRO A 59 -6.13 -15.30 3.73
C PRO A 59 -4.90 -14.94 4.57
N ARG A 60 -5.04 -14.04 5.54
CA ARG A 60 -3.99 -13.69 6.50
C ARG A 60 -4.57 -13.49 7.88
N TRP A 61 -4.06 -14.24 8.84
CA TRP A 61 -4.46 -14.13 10.23
C TRP A 61 -4.02 -12.79 10.81
N SER A 62 -4.91 -12.16 11.59
CA SER A 62 -4.49 -11.10 12.49
C SER A 62 -3.50 -11.67 13.51
N PRO A 63 -2.49 -10.90 13.94
CA PRO A 63 -1.51 -11.34 14.95
C PRO A 63 -2.13 -11.84 16.26
N ASP A 64 -3.29 -11.28 16.64
CA ASP A 64 -4.08 -11.72 17.80
C ASP A 64 -4.92 -12.98 17.56
N GLY A 65 -4.97 -13.50 16.33
CA GLY A 65 -5.73 -14.69 15.94
C GLY A 65 -7.26 -14.52 15.91
N GLN A 66 -7.78 -13.31 16.13
CA GLN A 66 -9.22 -13.07 16.24
C GLN A 66 -9.91 -12.80 14.90
N SER A 67 -9.16 -12.51 13.85
CA SER A 67 -9.69 -12.14 12.54
C SER A 67 -8.85 -12.69 11.39
N LEU A 68 -9.47 -12.77 10.23
CA LEU A 68 -8.83 -13.13 8.98
C LEU A 68 -9.02 -12.00 7.96
N ALA A 69 -7.93 -11.41 7.49
CA ALA A 69 -7.97 -10.51 6.34
C ALA A 69 -7.83 -11.32 5.05
N PHE A 70 -8.48 -10.87 3.99
CA PHE A 70 -8.42 -11.54 2.69
C PHE A 70 -8.78 -10.58 1.56
N VAL A 71 -8.48 -10.98 0.34
CA VAL A 71 -8.84 -10.24 -0.88
C VAL A 71 -10.09 -10.87 -1.49
N SER A 72 -11.10 -10.06 -1.82
CA SER A 72 -12.35 -10.55 -2.41
C SER A 72 -12.86 -9.64 -3.53
N THR A 73 -13.42 -10.27 -4.56
CA THR A 73 -14.09 -9.60 -5.68
C THR A 73 -15.61 -9.51 -5.52
N ARG A 74 -16.17 -9.88 -4.37
CA ARG A 74 -17.63 -9.91 -4.13
C ARG A 74 -18.37 -8.58 -4.35
N GLY A 75 -17.65 -7.45 -4.34
CA GLY A 75 -18.18 -6.11 -4.63
C GLY A 75 -17.96 -5.66 -6.08
N GLY A 76 -17.59 -6.56 -6.99
CA GLY A 76 -17.29 -6.28 -8.41
C GLY A 76 -15.87 -5.78 -8.68
N LYS A 77 -15.12 -5.37 -7.65
CA LYS A 77 -13.69 -5.01 -7.72
C LYS A 77 -12.92 -5.79 -6.65
N SER A 78 -11.66 -6.11 -6.91
CA SER A 78 -10.80 -6.72 -5.88
C SER A 78 -10.54 -5.73 -4.75
N GLN A 79 -10.88 -6.11 -3.51
CA GLN A 79 -10.74 -5.28 -2.31
C GLN A 79 -10.26 -6.13 -1.14
N VAL A 80 -9.71 -5.49 -0.10
CA VAL A 80 -9.38 -6.14 1.17
C VAL A 80 -10.64 -6.19 2.04
N TRP A 81 -10.88 -7.35 2.65
CA TRP A 81 -11.97 -7.63 3.58
C TRP A 81 -11.42 -8.20 4.88
N ILE A 82 -12.16 -8.03 5.97
CA ILE A 82 -11.84 -8.61 7.29
C ILE A 82 -13.02 -9.44 7.76
N LEU A 83 -12.75 -10.70 8.10
CA LEU A 83 -13.69 -11.66 8.69
C LEU A 83 -13.33 -11.89 10.17
N PRO A 84 -14.21 -11.50 11.12
CA PRO A 84 -14.07 -11.89 12.52
C PRO A 84 -14.30 -13.40 12.71
N LEU A 85 -13.44 -14.06 13.50
CA LEU A 85 -13.53 -15.52 13.71
C LEU A 85 -14.37 -15.91 14.91
N ASN A 86 -14.69 -14.96 15.79
CA ASN A 86 -15.63 -15.13 16.90
C ASN A 86 -17.11 -15.07 16.45
N GLY A 87 -17.37 -14.97 15.15
CA GLY A 87 -18.71 -14.86 14.57
C GLY A 87 -18.98 -13.47 13.98
N GLY A 88 -19.81 -13.43 12.94
CA GLY A 88 -20.14 -12.23 12.19
C GLY A 88 -19.82 -12.35 10.71
N GLU A 89 -20.28 -11.38 9.92
CA GLU A 89 -20.01 -11.31 8.49
C GLU A 89 -18.70 -10.60 8.19
N ALA A 90 -18.09 -10.95 7.06
CA ALA A 90 -16.93 -10.23 6.56
C ALA A 90 -17.32 -8.80 6.17
N ARG A 91 -16.51 -7.82 6.57
CA ARG A 91 -16.69 -6.42 6.19
C ARG A 91 -15.62 -5.97 5.20
N GLN A 92 -16.02 -5.12 4.27
CA GLN A 92 -15.10 -4.48 3.34
C GLN A 92 -14.23 -3.46 4.08
N LEU A 93 -12.92 -3.51 3.85
CA LEU A 93 -11.95 -2.60 4.46
C LEU A 93 -11.56 -1.47 3.51
N THR A 94 -11.34 -1.80 2.23
CA THR A 94 -10.86 -0.86 1.21
C THR A 94 -11.92 -0.63 0.13
N SER A 95 -11.89 0.54 -0.49
CA SER A 95 -12.76 0.93 -1.61
C SER A 95 -11.98 1.65 -2.72
N ILE A 96 -10.75 1.21 -2.98
CA ILE A 96 -9.84 1.84 -3.95
C ILE A 96 -10.25 1.48 -5.39
N SER A 97 -10.29 2.46 -6.29
CA SER A 97 -10.84 2.32 -7.64
C SER A 97 -9.96 1.47 -8.55
N THR A 98 -8.65 1.49 -8.33
CA THR A 98 -7.60 0.72 -9.00
C THR A 98 -7.44 -0.69 -8.46
N GLU A 99 -8.35 -1.10 -7.57
CA GLU A 99 -8.40 -2.41 -6.92
C GLU A 99 -7.24 -2.68 -5.96
N ALA A 100 -7.50 -3.48 -4.94
CA ALA A 100 -6.50 -3.91 -3.97
C ALA A 100 -6.12 -5.36 -4.21
N ASP A 101 -4.84 -5.66 -4.07
CA ASP A 101 -4.31 -7.01 -4.07
C ASP A 101 -3.20 -7.13 -3.03
N GLY A 102 -2.91 -8.37 -2.60
CA GLY A 102 -2.04 -8.62 -1.46
C GLY A 102 -2.63 -8.10 -0.16
N VAL A 103 -2.30 -8.75 0.95
CA VAL A 103 -2.61 -8.21 2.27
C VAL A 103 -1.63 -8.75 3.29
N VAL A 104 -1.17 -7.91 4.22
CA VAL A 104 -0.38 -8.33 5.39
C VAL A 104 -0.78 -7.48 6.59
N TRP A 105 -0.93 -8.10 7.76
CA TRP A 105 -1.19 -7.40 9.01
C TRP A 105 0.08 -6.79 9.61
N ALA A 106 -0.03 -5.58 10.15
CA ALA A 106 0.95 -5.06 11.10
C ALA A 106 0.85 -5.85 12.42
N ALA A 107 1.97 -6.07 13.11
CA ALA A 107 2.02 -7.00 14.26
C ALA A 107 1.17 -6.57 15.48
N LYS A 108 0.64 -5.34 15.50
CA LYS A 108 -0.33 -4.83 16.50
C LYS A 108 -1.80 -5.04 16.12
N SER A 109 -2.08 -5.71 15.00
CA SER A 109 -3.44 -5.86 14.43
C SER A 109 -4.16 -4.54 14.13
N ASP A 110 -3.46 -3.40 14.13
CA ASP A 110 -4.07 -2.08 14.03
C ASP A 110 -4.08 -1.52 12.60
N ASN A 111 -3.18 -2.00 11.75
CA ASN A 111 -3.04 -1.61 10.35
C ASN A 111 -2.79 -2.83 9.46
N LEU A 112 -3.12 -2.66 8.18
CA LEU A 112 -2.85 -3.63 7.13
C LEU A 112 -2.11 -2.92 5.99
N LEU A 113 -1.16 -3.65 5.40
CA LEU A 113 -0.55 -3.30 4.14
C LEU A 113 -1.20 -4.06 3.01
N PHE A 114 -1.34 -3.41 1.86
CA PHE A 114 -1.81 -4.01 0.63
C PHE A 114 -1.18 -3.26 -0.56
N THR A 115 -1.34 -3.81 -1.75
CA THR A 115 -0.85 -3.19 -2.99
C THR A 115 -2.00 -2.76 -3.89
N SER A 116 -1.75 -1.71 -4.69
CA SER A 116 -2.66 -1.30 -5.75
C SER A 116 -1.85 -0.75 -6.92
N SER A 117 -2.34 -0.96 -8.14
CA SER A 117 -1.72 -0.44 -9.37
C SER A 117 -2.31 0.92 -9.72
N VAL A 118 -1.65 2.00 -9.28
CA VAL A 118 -2.15 3.38 -9.38
C VAL A 118 -1.39 4.20 -10.42
N TYR A 119 -1.99 5.30 -10.88
CA TYR A 119 -1.28 6.24 -11.74
C TYR A 119 -0.34 7.12 -10.89
N PRO A 120 0.96 7.19 -11.21
CA PRO A 120 1.95 7.82 -10.36
C PRO A 120 1.84 9.36 -10.32
N ASP A 121 1.18 9.95 -11.31
CA ASP A 121 0.88 11.38 -11.42
C ASP A 121 -0.45 11.78 -10.75
N CYS A 122 -1.24 10.81 -10.27
CA CYS A 122 -2.45 11.07 -9.53
C CYS A 122 -2.16 11.30 -8.04
N ALA A 123 -2.51 12.49 -7.54
CA ALA A 123 -2.35 12.85 -6.14
C ALA A 123 -3.41 12.22 -5.21
N ASP A 124 -4.55 11.80 -5.77
CA ASP A 124 -5.68 11.29 -5.01
C ASP A 124 -6.51 10.24 -5.77
N GLU A 125 -7.49 9.70 -5.05
CA GLU A 125 -8.41 8.67 -5.54
C GLU A 125 -9.37 9.18 -6.62
N GLU A 126 -9.70 10.47 -6.62
CA GLU A 126 -10.58 11.04 -7.64
C GLU A 126 -9.88 11.10 -9.00
N CYS A 127 -8.59 11.46 -9.02
CA CYS A 127 -7.76 11.41 -10.21
C CYS A 127 -7.66 9.99 -10.77
N ASN A 128 -7.38 8.99 -9.91
CA ASN A 128 -7.29 7.59 -10.32
C ASN A 128 -8.60 7.11 -10.99
N ARG A 129 -9.74 7.42 -10.37
CA ARG A 129 -11.06 7.09 -10.91
C ARG A 129 -11.32 7.74 -12.27
N LYS A 130 -10.98 9.02 -12.44
CA LYS A 130 -11.15 9.72 -13.75
C LYS A 130 -10.31 9.08 -14.85
N ARG A 131 -9.07 8.67 -14.56
CA ARG A 131 -8.22 7.99 -15.53
C ARG A 131 -8.75 6.61 -15.91
N LEU A 132 -9.22 5.83 -14.94
CA LEU A 132 -9.84 4.54 -15.21
C LEU A 132 -11.08 4.67 -16.10
N GLU A 133 -11.90 5.71 -15.90
CA GLU A 133 -13.04 5.96 -16.79
C GLU A 133 -12.59 6.33 -18.21
N ALA A 134 -11.51 7.12 -18.36
CA ALA A 134 -10.95 7.45 -19.67
C ALA A 134 -10.38 6.21 -20.40
N GLU A 135 -9.82 5.23 -19.68
CA GLU A 135 -9.31 3.96 -20.25
C GLU A 135 -10.38 3.06 -20.85
N LYS A 136 -11.66 3.27 -20.51
CA LYS A 136 -12.79 2.52 -21.10
C LYS A 136 -13.07 2.92 -22.55
N SER A 137 -12.40 3.95 -23.08
CA SER A 137 -12.49 4.32 -24.49
C SER A 137 -12.12 3.15 -25.41
N LYS A 138 -12.90 3.00 -26.49
CA LYS A 138 -12.64 2.00 -27.55
C LYS A 138 -11.40 2.33 -28.38
N VAL A 139 -11.01 3.61 -28.43
CA VAL A 139 -9.83 4.07 -29.17
C VAL A 139 -8.66 4.12 -28.20
N LYS A 140 -7.69 3.21 -28.39
CA LYS A 140 -6.50 3.11 -27.55
C LYS A 140 -5.26 3.44 -28.37
N ALA A 141 -4.62 4.57 -28.05
CA ALA A 141 -3.25 4.85 -28.46
C ALA A 141 -2.33 4.59 -27.26
N ARG A 142 -1.17 3.96 -27.50
CA ARG A 142 -0.20 3.64 -26.46
C ARG A 142 1.13 4.31 -26.76
N LEU A 143 1.70 4.97 -25.76
CA LEU A 143 3.03 5.56 -25.83
C LEU A 143 4.02 4.68 -25.07
N ILE A 144 4.76 3.84 -25.80
CA ILE A 144 5.73 2.92 -25.22
C ILE A 144 7.09 3.62 -25.17
N HIS A 145 7.52 4.00 -23.97
CA HIS A 145 8.77 4.71 -23.74
C HIS A 145 9.73 3.98 -22.78
N GLU A 146 9.34 2.80 -22.28
CA GLU A 146 10.12 1.97 -21.36
C GLU A 146 10.15 0.49 -21.78
N LEU A 147 11.17 -0.23 -21.31
CA LEU A 147 11.31 -1.67 -21.52
C LEU A 147 10.32 -2.47 -20.64
N LEU A 148 10.08 -3.74 -20.99
CA LEU A 148 9.07 -4.60 -20.35
C LEU A 148 7.65 -4.01 -20.40
N PHE A 149 7.33 -3.34 -21.52
CA PHE A 149 6.02 -2.73 -21.79
C PHE A 149 4.88 -3.74 -22.00
N ARG A 150 5.17 -5.03 -22.02
CA ARG A 150 4.21 -6.12 -22.18
C ARG A 150 4.70 -7.37 -21.47
N HIS A 151 3.82 -8.01 -20.73
CA HIS A 151 4.04 -9.33 -20.14
C HIS A 151 2.97 -10.29 -20.66
N TRP A 152 3.38 -11.20 -21.55
CA TRP A 152 2.50 -12.15 -22.23
C TRP A 152 1.35 -11.46 -23.00
N MET A 153 0.11 -11.57 -22.52
CA MET A 153 -1.06 -10.97 -23.15
C MET A 153 -1.41 -9.60 -22.55
N ASP A 154 -0.78 -9.24 -21.44
CA ASP A 154 -1.05 -8.01 -20.70
C ASP A 154 -0.05 -6.93 -21.06
N TRP A 155 -0.56 -5.73 -21.31
CA TRP A 155 0.24 -4.56 -21.58
C TRP A 155 0.52 -3.83 -20.28
N ARG A 156 1.74 -3.32 -20.14
CA ARG A 156 2.08 -2.42 -19.06
C ARG A 156 1.48 -1.06 -19.42
N ASP A 157 0.37 -0.73 -18.77
CA ASP A 157 -0.24 0.60 -18.86
C ASP A 157 0.53 1.59 -17.94
N ASP A 158 0.10 2.85 -17.87
CA ASP A 158 0.75 3.93 -17.09
C ASP A 158 0.53 3.81 -15.57
N LYS A 159 0.37 2.58 -15.06
CA LYS A 159 0.16 2.26 -13.65
C LYS A 159 1.41 1.62 -13.05
N TYR A 160 1.70 1.97 -11.81
CA TYR A 160 2.77 1.37 -11.01
C TYR A 160 2.17 0.73 -9.78
N THR A 161 2.73 -0.41 -9.38
CA THR A 161 2.33 -1.07 -8.14
C THR A 161 2.86 -0.25 -6.97
N HIS A 162 1.99 0.28 -6.13
CA HIS A 162 2.38 0.97 -4.90
C HIS A 162 1.91 0.19 -3.67
N LEU A 163 2.63 0.38 -2.57
CA LEU A 163 2.31 -0.16 -1.26
C LEU A 163 1.47 0.86 -0.47
N PHE A 164 0.32 0.43 -0.01
CA PHE A 164 -0.60 1.23 0.80
C PHE A 164 -0.69 0.71 2.22
N VAL A 165 -0.99 1.61 3.15
CA VAL A 165 -1.39 1.27 4.52
C VAL A 165 -2.80 1.74 4.80
N VAL A 166 -3.59 0.91 5.47
CA VAL A 166 -4.92 1.25 5.96
C VAL A 166 -5.10 0.77 7.40
N SER A 167 -5.82 1.53 8.21
CA SER A 167 -6.17 1.12 9.57
C SER A 167 -7.13 -0.07 9.49
N ALA A 168 -6.97 -1.07 10.36
CA ALA A 168 -7.87 -2.21 10.45
C ALA A 168 -9.31 -1.79 10.73
N ARG A 169 -9.52 -0.63 11.37
CA ARG A 169 -10.85 -0.04 11.62
C ARG A 169 -11.47 0.65 10.40
N GLY A 170 -10.78 0.66 9.26
CA GLY A 170 -11.16 1.40 8.05
C GLY A 170 -10.56 2.80 8.00
N GLY A 171 -11.02 3.58 7.03
CA GLY A 171 -10.52 4.92 6.70
C GLY A 171 -9.84 4.96 5.34
N ALA A 172 -9.43 6.16 4.91
CA ALA A 172 -8.73 6.33 3.64
C ALA A 172 -7.33 5.68 3.69
N PRO A 173 -6.98 4.80 2.73
CA PRO A 173 -5.63 4.28 2.61
C PRO A 173 -4.62 5.39 2.34
N ARG A 174 -3.40 5.20 2.84
CA ARG A 174 -2.26 6.09 2.59
C ARG A 174 -1.24 5.37 1.72
N ASP A 175 -0.85 6.01 0.63
CA ASP A 175 0.25 5.56 -0.21
C ASP A 175 1.60 5.73 0.52
N LEU A 176 2.35 4.64 0.63
CA LEU A 176 3.68 4.60 1.24
C LEU A 176 4.80 4.75 0.21
N THR A 177 4.54 4.54 -1.08
CA THR A 177 5.56 4.50 -2.12
C THR A 177 5.10 5.26 -3.38
N PRO A 178 4.76 6.55 -3.27
CA PRO A 178 4.35 7.33 -4.42
C PRO A 178 5.54 7.57 -5.36
N GLY A 179 5.31 7.42 -6.67
CA GLY A 179 6.26 7.75 -7.72
C GLY A 179 6.14 6.80 -8.91
N ALA A 180 6.86 7.08 -10.00
CA ALA A 180 6.85 6.22 -11.18
C ALA A 180 7.82 5.03 -11.00
N PHE A 181 7.53 4.15 -10.03
CA PHE A 181 8.30 2.91 -9.82
C PHE A 181 7.45 1.83 -9.14
N ASP A 182 7.71 0.57 -9.48
CA ASP A 182 7.03 -0.55 -8.82
C ASP A 182 7.60 -0.80 -7.43
N SER A 183 6.67 -0.91 -6.49
CA SER A 183 6.93 -1.12 -5.09
C SER A 183 5.76 -1.87 -4.41
N PRO A 184 5.89 -3.17 -4.20
CA PRO A 184 7.10 -3.95 -4.46
C PRO A 184 7.18 -4.32 -5.96
N THR A 185 8.34 -4.80 -6.42
CA THR A 185 8.47 -5.24 -7.83
C THR A 185 7.60 -6.45 -8.15
N PHE A 186 7.49 -6.83 -9.42
CA PHE A 186 6.91 -8.12 -9.77
C PHE A 186 7.77 -9.27 -9.22
N PHE A 187 7.17 -10.24 -8.52
CA PHE A 187 7.85 -11.46 -8.08
C PHE A 187 7.02 -12.70 -8.42
N LEU A 188 7.69 -13.74 -8.92
CA LEU A 188 7.08 -15.03 -9.28
C LEU A 188 7.08 -16.06 -8.13
N GLY A 189 7.71 -15.75 -6.99
CA GLY A 189 8.12 -16.75 -5.99
C GLY A 189 7.65 -16.51 -4.54
N ALA A 190 6.99 -15.40 -4.23
CA ALA A 190 6.49 -15.11 -2.88
C ALA A 190 5.13 -14.39 -2.99
N PRO A 191 4.22 -14.57 -2.01
CA PRO A 191 2.83 -14.13 -2.19
C PRO A 191 2.71 -12.62 -2.32
N ASP A 192 3.42 -11.84 -1.49
CA ASP A 192 3.13 -10.41 -1.35
C ASP A 192 4.34 -9.50 -1.67
N GLY A 193 5.59 -9.97 -1.65
CA GLY A 193 6.76 -9.15 -2.04
C GLY A 193 7.14 -8.01 -1.08
N TYR A 194 6.44 -7.91 0.05
CA TYR A 194 6.71 -7.04 1.19
C TYR A 194 6.51 -7.79 2.51
N ALA A 195 7.21 -7.35 3.57
CA ALA A 195 7.05 -7.86 4.92
C ALA A 195 7.16 -6.74 5.95
N ILE A 196 6.50 -6.93 7.08
CA ILE A 196 6.58 -6.04 8.25
C ILE A 196 7.48 -6.71 9.28
N SER A 197 8.42 -5.94 9.84
CA SER A 197 9.28 -6.44 10.91
C SER A 197 8.44 -6.86 12.13
N PRO A 198 8.81 -7.94 12.84
CA PRO A 198 8.05 -8.41 14.01
C PRO A 198 7.86 -7.36 15.12
N ASP A 199 8.77 -6.38 15.20
CA ASP A 199 8.72 -5.24 16.13
C ASP A 199 7.90 -4.05 15.61
N ILE A 200 7.32 -4.15 14.41
CA ILE A 200 6.36 -3.21 13.80
C ILE A 200 6.99 -1.86 13.42
N THR A 201 8.30 -1.70 13.55
CA THR A 201 8.96 -0.42 13.28
C THR A 201 9.31 -0.23 11.80
N THR A 202 9.47 -1.32 11.05
CA THR A 202 10.09 -1.28 9.72
C THR A 202 9.30 -2.12 8.72
N CYS A 203 9.01 -1.54 7.56
CA CYS A 203 8.55 -2.29 6.39
C CYS A 203 9.71 -2.44 5.42
N ILE A 204 9.92 -3.68 4.97
CA ILE A 204 10.93 -4.01 3.97
C ILE A 204 10.18 -4.38 2.69
N TRP A 205 10.57 -3.74 1.60
CA TRP A 205 10.11 -4.08 0.26
C TRP A 205 11.27 -3.92 -0.72
N SER A 206 11.19 -4.59 -1.87
CA SER A 206 12.17 -4.41 -2.94
C SER A 206 11.58 -3.49 -4.01
N PRO A 207 12.06 -2.25 -4.17
CA PRO A 207 11.72 -1.42 -5.31
C PRO A 207 12.66 -1.64 -6.51
N LEU A 208 12.14 -1.38 -7.71
CA LEU A 208 12.97 -1.19 -8.91
C LEU A 208 13.07 0.30 -9.19
N THR A 209 14.22 0.92 -8.92
CA THR A 209 14.48 2.31 -9.32
C THR A 209 15.49 2.31 -10.47
N ALA A 210 15.09 2.86 -11.62
CA ALA A 210 15.98 3.11 -12.77
C ALA A 210 16.87 1.91 -13.18
N GLY A 211 16.29 0.71 -13.30
CA GLY A 211 16.99 -0.49 -13.78
C GLY A 211 17.99 -1.11 -12.80
N LYS A 212 18.01 -0.67 -11.53
CA LYS A 212 18.80 -1.30 -10.47
C LYS A 212 17.87 -1.93 -9.43
N PRO A 213 17.98 -3.24 -9.13
CA PRO A 213 17.33 -3.80 -7.97
C PRO A 213 17.95 -3.17 -6.72
N GLY A 214 17.11 -2.49 -5.92
CA GLY A 214 17.47 -1.98 -4.61
C GLY A 214 16.62 -2.64 -3.54
N THR A 215 17.16 -2.83 -2.34
CA THR A 215 16.35 -3.11 -1.16
C THR A 215 16.08 -1.79 -0.46
N SER A 216 14.82 -1.40 -0.33
CA SER A 216 14.44 -0.18 0.39
C SER A 216 13.70 -0.54 1.67
N HIS A 217 13.97 0.24 2.70
CA HIS A 217 13.32 0.14 3.99
C HIS A 217 12.75 1.50 4.36
N ARG A 218 11.54 1.53 4.92
CA ARG A 218 10.94 2.72 5.51
C ARG A 218 10.53 2.37 6.91
N THR A 219 11.02 3.14 7.87
CA THR A 219 10.50 3.12 9.22
C THR A 219 9.09 3.71 9.19
N ILE A 220 8.09 2.96 9.63
CA ILE A 220 6.76 3.53 9.87
C ILE A 220 6.87 4.29 11.20
N PRO A 221 6.73 5.63 11.22
CA PRO A 221 6.84 6.36 12.47
C PRO A 221 5.67 5.97 13.39
N ALA A 222 6.01 5.40 14.54
CA ALA A 222 5.04 5.17 15.62
C ALA A 222 4.46 6.53 16.04
N ARG A 223 3.13 6.69 15.97
CA ARG A 223 2.46 7.86 16.55
C ARG A 223 2.72 7.86 18.06
N THR A 224 3.55 8.77 18.54
CA THR A 224 3.70 9.07 19.96
C THR A 224 2.38 9.63 20.48
N PRO A 225 1.82 9.16 21.62
CA PRO A 225 0.62 9.75 22.17
C PRO A 225 0.93 11.14 22.73
N ARG A 226 0.08 12.11 22.38
CA ARG A 226 0.08 13.47 22.93
C ARG A 226 0.02 13.42 24.47
N ARG A 227 0.93 14.11 25.15
CA ARG A 227 0.69 14.60 26.52
C ARG A 227 0.49 16.11 26.45
N ASN A 228 -0.78 16.53 26.52
CA ASN A 228 -1.17 17.87 26.95
C ASN A 228 -1.41 17.81 28.45
N ILE A 229 -0.62 18.55 29.25
CA ILE A 229 -1.04 19.08 30.55
C ILE A 229 -0.45 20.49 30.69
N LEU A 230 -1.34 21.49 30.69
CA LEU A 230 -1.21 22.83 31.30
C LEU A 230 -2.32 22.89 32.38
N PRO A 231 -2.37 23.84 33.35
CA PRO A 231 -1.68 25.14 33.43
C PRO A 231 -1.21 25.63 34.84
N MET A 232 -0.70 26.87 34.87
CA MET A 232 -0.66 27.87 35.98
C MET A 232 0.36 27.76 37.13
N ALA A 233 1.19 28.81 37.26
CA ALA A 233 1.20 29.68 38.44
C ALA A 233 1.89 31.03 38.16
N VAL A 234 1.24 32.08 38.65
CA VAL A 234 1.57 33.51 38.58
C VAL A 234 2.46 33.90 39.76
N THR A 235 3.53 34.69 39.55
CA THR A 235 3.97 35.67 40.56
C THR A 235 4.75 36.83 39.90
N LEU A 236 4.16 38.02 39.96
CA LEU A 236 4.78 39.35 39.80
C LEU A 236 5.15 39.83 41.23
N PRO A 237 6.09 40.79 41.46
CA PRO A 237 5.66 42.20 41.37
C PRO A 237 6.74 43.31 41.14
N ILE A 238 6.21 44.51 40.84
CA ILE A 238 6.64 45.93 41.07
C ILE A 238 7.66 46.65 40.13
N HIS A 239 7.22 47.86 39.74
CA HIS A 239 7.59 48.93 38.77
C HIS A 239 8.83 49.82 39.12
N PRO A 240 9.21 50.92 38.37
CA PRO A 240 8.61 51.59 37.18
C PRO A 240 9.57 51.96 36.00
N ARG A 241 8.94 52.38 34.88
CA ARG A 241 9.46 52.97 33.61
C ARG A 241 10.01 54.42 33.79
N PRO A 242 10.56 55.18 32.78
CA PRO A 242 10.42 55.02 31.32
C PRO A 242 11.60 55.41 30.36
N ALA A 243 11.36 55.08 29.08
CA ALA A 243 11.69 55.80 27.82
C ALA A 243 13.05 55.61 27.11
N THR A 244 12.91 55.37 25.79
CA THR A 244 13.66 55.95 24.64
C THR A 244 14.53 55.00 23.79
N ALA A 245 14.01 54.72 22.58
CA ALA A 245 14.60 54.68 21.24
C ALA A 245 15.81 53.79 20.83
N MET A 246 15.71 53.41 19.54
CA MET A 246 16.75 53.08 18.54
C MET A 246 17.35 51.66 18.47
N ASN A 247 16.91 50.95 17.42
CA ASN A 247 17.73 50.42 16.31
C ASN A 247 19.16 49.91 16.59
N ARG A 248 19.40 48.62 16.34
CA ARG A 248 20.28 48.10 15.25
C ARG A 248 20.57 46.59 15.37
N THR A 249 20.63 45.94 14.19
CA THR A 249 21.42 44.74 13.78
C THR A 249 21.28 43.44 14.60
N SER A 250 21.28 42.22 14.06
CA SER A 250 21.45 41.61 12.73
C SER A 250 21.16 40.11 12.90
N PHE A 251 20.84 39.42 11.80
CA PHE A 251 21.41 38.14 11.34
C PHE A 251 20.39 37.21 10.68
N ALA A 252 20.60 37.02 9.38
CA ALA A 252 20.04 35.99 8.54
C ALA A 252 20.85 34.68 8.67
N CYS A 253 20.27 33.54 8.29
CA CYS A 253 20.84 32.74 7.19
C CYS A 253 19.85 31.71 6.62
N ALA A 254 19.73 31.74 5.30
CA ALA A 254 19.04 30.80 4.45
C ALA A 254 19.94 29.62 4.04
N SER A 255 19.29 28.65 3.41
CA SER A 255 19.79 27.39 2.84
C SER A 255 20.86 27.57 1.75
N THR A 256 21.85 26.68 1.75
CA THR A 256 22.85 26.57 0.67
C THR A 256 22.54 25.37 -0.21
N THR A 257 22.15 25.61 -1.47
CA THR A 257 22.13 24.59 -2.53
C THR A 257 23.24 24.92 -3.53
N GLY A 258 24.29 24.11 -3.54
CA GLY A 258 25.42 24.28 -4.47
C GLY A 258 25.09 23.78 -5.88
N ARG A 259 25.10 24.68 -6.87
CA ARG A 259 25.20 24.35 -8.29
C ARG A 259 26.40 25.08 -8.88
N ARG A 260 27.39 24.32 -9.35
CA ARG A 260 28.55 24.83 -10.11
C ARG A 260 28.12 25.21 -11.53
N ALA A 261 28.37 26.44 -11.95
CA ALA A 261 28.38 26.86 -13.34
C ALA A 261 29.83 27.23 -13.74
N ARG A 262 30.32 26.67 -14.84
CA ARG A 262 31.61 27.04 -15.45
C ARG A 262 31.41 28.29 -16.31
N SER A 263 32.37 29.21 -16.20
CA SER A 263 32.44 30.52 -16.83
C SER A 263 32.65 30.47 -18.35
N ARG A 264 31.86 31.27 -19.07
CA ARG A 264 32.16 31.79 -20.41
C ARG A 264 33.24 32.87 -20.31
N MET A 265 34.23 32.82 -21.19
CA MET A 265 35.18 33.90 -21.43
C MET A 265 34.98 34.41 -22.86
N SER A 266 34.82 35.73 -22.99
CA SER A 266 34.54 36.47 -24.22
C SER A 266 35.85 36.89 -24.89
N ARG A 267 35.92 36.85 -26.23
CA ARG A 267 36.16 38.04 -27.07
C ARG A 267 36.28 37.74 -28.58
N ARG A 268 35.57 38.60 -29.33
CA ARG A 268 35.87 39.27 -30.61
C ARG A 268 35.79 38.51 -31.94
N ASP A 269 34.75 38.89 -32.69
CA ASP A 269 34.76 39.47 -34.04
C ASP A 269 35.88 39.07 -35.01
N LEU A 270 35.48 38.51 -36.14
CA LEU A 270 35.93 38.93 -37.48
C LEU A 270 34.93 38.46 -38.54
N THR A 271 34.82 39.30 -39.55
CA THR A 271 33.75 39.51 -40.52
C THR A 271 33.66 38.48 -41.66
N SER A 272 32.47 38.47 -42.25
CA SER A 272 32.03 37.90 -43.52
C SER A 272 32.98 38.06 -44.71
N GLY A 273 33.04 36.99 -45.52
CA GLY A 273 33.43 36.91 -46.92
C GLY A 273 32.90 35.61 -47.48
#